data_AF-A0A933H565-F1
#
_entry.id   AF-A0A933H565-F1
#
_cell.length_a   1.000
_cell.length_b   1.000
_cell.length_c   1.000
_cell.angle_alpha   90.00
_cell.angle_beta   90.00
_cell.angle_gamma   90.00
#
_symmetry.space_group_name_H-M   'P 1'
#
loop_
_entity.id
_entity.type
_entity.pdbx_description
1 polymer ?
#
loop_
_entity_poly.entity_id
_entity_poly.type
_entity_poly.pdbx_seq_one_letter_code
_entity_poly.pdbx_strand_id
1 'polypeptide(L)'
;MKIPKYWASETQHIKDSRGYPLLLKCWRWSDESLTAAQTAARERINTVAQTLHSVDDLNRYGYGDRQPLREEIIKTINDEAIITRNAYGSLVLNTARVMFIDIDLKEAKA
;
A
#
# COMPACT_ATOMS: atom_id res chain seq x y z
N MET A 1 8.16 -6.86 -9.45
CA MET A 1 7.34 -6.73 -8.22
C MET A 1 7.66 -5.38 -7.59
N LYS A 2 6.66 -4.57 -7.23
CA LYS A 2 6.89 -3.26 -6.62
C LYS A 2 6.35 -3.28 -5.19
N ILE A 3 7.25 -3.34 -4.21
CA ILE A 3 6.91 -3.31 -2.78
C ILE A 3 7.66 -2.14 -2.15
N PRO A 4 6.99 -0.98 -2.02
CA PRO A 4 7.63 0.21 -1.50
C PRO A 4 8.07 0.08 -0.05
N LYS A 5 9.20 0.70 0.27
CA LYS A 5 9.78 0.70 1.63
C LYS A 5 9.14 1.74 2.54
N TYR A 6 8.89 2.94 2.01
CA TYR A 6 8.39 4.06 2.79
C TYR A 6 6.97 4.40 2.37
N TRP A 7 6.08 4.47 3.36
CA TRP A 7 4.68 4.82 3.19
C TRP A 7 4.36 6.05 4.03
N ALA A 8 3.63 6.98 3.45
CA ALA A 8 3.19 8.18 4.12
C ALA A 8 1.77 8.53 3.69
N SER A 9 1.05 9.24 4.55
CA SER A 9 -0.25 9.79 4.21
C SER A 9 -0.32 11.27 4.56
N GLU A 10 -1.07 12.01 3.75
CA GLU A 10 -1.46 13.37 4.05
C GLU A 10 -2.98 13.41 4.22
N THR A 11 -3.45 14.28 5.12
CA THR A 11 -4.88 14.46 5.41
C THR A 11 -5.22 15.93 5.30
N GLN A 12 -6.28 16.27 4.58
CA GLN A 12 -6.67 17.64 4.32
C GLN A 12 -8.18 17.83 4.48
N HIS A 13 -8.56 18.91 5.15
CA HIS A 13 -9.95 19.36 5.24
C HIS A 13 -10.24 20.27 4.05
N ILE A 14 -11.31 19.98 3.32
CA ILE A 14 -11.80 20.79 2.21
C ILE A 14 -13.31 21.02 2.37
N LYS A 15 -13.87 21.86 1.51
CA LYS A 15 -15.32 21.96 1.32
C LYS A 15 -15.65 21.52 -0.10
N ASP A 16 -16.74 20.78 -0.28
CA ASP A 16 -17.24 20.45 -1.61
C ASP A 16 -17.88 21.67 -2.30
N SER A 17 -18.33 21.47 -3.54
CA SER A 17 -19.03 22.52 -4.31
C SER A 17 -20.32 23.03 -3.66
N ARG A 18 -20.89 22.29 -2.70
CA ARG A 18 -22.09 22.66 -1.93
C ARG A 18 -21.75 23.25 -0.57
N GLY A 19 -20.47 23.38 -0.23
CA GLY A 19 -19.98 23.93 1.03
C GLY A 19 -19.89 22.94 2.19
N TYR A 20 -20.18 21.65 1.97
CA TYR A 20 -20.09 20.61 3.01
C TYR A 20 -18.63 20.28 3.31
N PRO A 21 -18.25 20.12 4.59
CA PRO A 21 -16.89 19.75 4.96
C PRO A 21 -16.60 18.30 4.56
N LEU A 22 -15.45 18.08 3.92
CA LEU A 22 -14.92 16.76 3.58
C LEU A 22 -13.51 16.60 4.16
N LEU A 23 -13.22 15.38 4.61
CA LEU A 23 -11.89 14.97 5.02
C LEU A 23 -11.28 14.08 3.93
N LEU A 24 -10.27 14.59 3.24
CA LEU A 24 -9.49 13.81 2.29
C LEU A 24 -8.29 13.19 2.98
N LYS A 25 -8.03 11.92 2.68
CA LYS A 25 -6.80 11.23 3.08
C LYS A 25 -6.20 10.53 1.87
N CYS A 26 -4.92 10.78 1.62
CA CYS A 26 -4.20 10.17 0.50
C CYS A 26 -2.95 9.48 1.01
N TRP A 27 -2.77 8.21 0.62
CA TRP A 27 -1.53 7.47 0.85
C TRP A 27 -0.64 7.53 -0.39
N ARG A 28 0.66 7.70 -0.17
CA ARG A 28 1.71 7.55 -1.19
C ARG A 28 2.92 6.84 -0.61
N TRP A 29 3.87 6.55 -1.48
CA TRP A 29 5.03 5.76 -1.17
C TRP A 29 6.28 6.31 -1.85
N SER A 30 7.44 5.90 -1.36
CA SER A 30 8.74 6.12 -1.98
C SER A 30 9.67 4.94 -1.66
N ASP A 31 10.64 4.71 -2.54
CA ASP A 31 11.72 3.75 -2.32
C ASP A 31 12.95 4.42 -1.68
N GLU A 32 13.00 5.76 -1.66
CA GLU A 32 14.14 6.56 -1.21
C GLU A 32 14.06 6.97 0.27
N SER A 33 12.93 7.55 0.68
CA SER A 33 12.76 8.05 2.05
C SER A 33 11.30 8.28 2.44
N LEU A 34 11.06 8.37 3.75
CA LEU A 34 9.76 8.78 4.30
C LEU A 34 9.38 10.21 3.88
N THR A 35 10.35 11.13 3.85
CA THR A 35 10.13 12.52 3.41
C THR A 35 9.64 12.56 1.96
N ALA A 36 10.25 11.80 1.07
CA ALA A 36 9.81 11.72 -0.33
C ALA A 36 8.39 11.15 -0.45
N ALA A 37 8.04 10.13 0.34
CA ALA A 37 6.68 9.61 0.39
C ALA A 37 5.67 10.66 0.89
N GLN A 38 6.04 11.47 1.90
CA GLN A 38 5.20 12.54 2.44
C GLN A 38 4.98 13.65 1.40
N THR A 39 6.02 14.08 0.70
CA THR A 39 5.92 15.06 -0.39
C THR A 39 4.98 14.57 -1.48
N ALA A 40 5.13 13.32 -1.92
CA ALA A 40 4.23 12.73 -2.92
C ALA A 40 2.77 12.68 -2.43
N ALA A 41 2.54 12.34 -1.15
CA ALA A 41 1.20 12.34 -0.57
C ALA A 41 0.57 13.74 -0.59
N ARG A 42 1.38 14.76 -0.24
CA ARG A 42 0.97 16.17 -0.22
C ARG A 42 0.65 16.71 -1.62
N GLU A 43 1.51 16.46 -2.60
CA GLU A 43 1.26 16.89 -3.98
C GLU A 43 -0.02 16.27 -4.52
N ARG A 44 -0.23 14.97 -4.25
CA ARG A 44 -1.43 14.29 -4.70
C ARG A 44 -2.69 14.83 -4.03
N ILE A 45 -2.70 15.01 -2.71
CA ILE A 45 -3.90 15.49 -2.02
C ILE A 45 -4.25 16.91 -2.45
N ASN A 46 -3.25 17.77 -2.69
CA ASN A 46 -3.46 19.12 -3.22
C ASN A 46 -4.08 19.10 -4.62
N THR A 47 -3.58 18.22 -5.49
CA THR A 47 -4.14 18.04 -6.84
C THR A 47 -5.61 17.61 -6.75
N VAL A 48 -5.91 16.59 -5.93
CA VAL A 48 -7.28 16.11 -5.76
C VAL A 48 -8.17 17.20 -5.16
N ALA A 49 -7.71 17.92 -4.13
CA ALA A 49 -8.45 19.00 -3.51
C ALA A 49 -8.82 20.13 -4.50
N GLN A 50 -7.97 20.39 -5.50
CA GLN A 50 -8.24 21.39 -6.55
C GLN A 50 -9.22 20.91 -7.61
N THR A 51 -9.21 19.61 -7.93
CA THR A 51 -10.04 19.04 -9.00
C THR A 51 -11.35 18.42 -8.52
N LEU A 52 -11.52 18.24 -7.21
CA LEU A 52 -12.68 17.55 -6.65
C LEU A 52 -13.88 18.49 -6.58
N HIS A 53 -14.92 18.21 -7.37
CA HIS A 53 -16.15 18.98 -7.36
C HIS A 53 -17.23 18.32 -6.49
N SER A 54 -17.27 16.98 -6.46
CA SER A 54 -18.19 16.18 -5.64
C SER A 54 -17.53 14.88 -5.16
N VAL A 55 -18.07 14.27 -4.10
CA VAL A 55 -17.59 12.96 -3.59
C VAL A 55 -17.77 11.84 -4.63
N ASP A 56 -18.73 11.98 -5.54
CA ASP A 56 -18.99 10.99 -6.59
C ASP A 56 -17.89 10.96 -7.66
N ASP A 57 -17.04 12.00 -7.73
CA ASP A 57 -15.87 12.03 -8.61
C ASP A 57 -14.74 11.10 -8.11
N LEU A 58 -14.81 10.61 -6.87
CA LEU A 58 -13.81 9.71 -6.30
C LEU A 58 -14.10 8.27 -6.71
N ASN A 59 -13.12 7.64 -7.38
CA ASN A 59 -13.14 6.20 -7.59
C ASN A 59 -13.05 5.49 -6.23
N ARG A 60 -14.14 4.82 -5.82
CA ARG A 60 -14.29 4.22 -4.48
C ARG A 60 -13.52 2.90 -4.33
N TYR A 61 -13.05 2.30 -5.42
CA TYR A 61 -12.32 1.03 -5.38
C TYR A 61 -10.80 1.26 -5.42
N GLY A 62 -10.18 1.28 -4.25
CA GLY A 62 -8.71 1.29 -4.10
C GLY A 62 -8.03 -0.05 -4.46
N TYR A 63 -8.83 -1.10 -4.70
CA TYR A 63 -8.42 -2.40 -5.20
C TYR A 63 -8.64 -2.45 -6.71
N GLY A 64 -7.65 -2.04 -7.50
CA GLY A 64 -7.74 -2.13 -8.97
C GLY A 64 -6.93 -1.08 -9.71
N ASP A 65 -6.68 0.06 -9.07
CA ASP A 65 -5.71 1.02 -9.60
C ASP A 65 -4.29 0.46 -9.44
N ARG A 66 -3.42 0.80 -10.40
CA ARG A 66 -2.00 0.40 -10.56
C ARG A 66 -1.07 0.78 -9.39
N GLN A 67 -1.56 0.80 -8.17
CA GLN A 67 -0.85 1.18 -6.96
C GLN A 67 -0.46 -0.09 -6.19
N PRO A 68 0.76 -0.13 -5.65
CA PRO A 68 1.19 -1.23 -4.81
C PRO A 68 0.32 -1.31 -3.54
N LEU A 69 0.17 -2.52 -2.99
CA LEU A 69 -0.49 -2.72 -1.72
C LEU A 69 0.38 -2.18 -0.59
N ARG A 70 -0.25 -1.49 0.37
CA ARG A 70 0.43 -0.98 1.56
C ARG A 70 0.63 -2.12 2.55
N GLU A 71 1.84 -2.65 2.58
CA GLU A 71 2.24 -3.72 3.48
C GLU A 71 3.55 -3.35 4.20
N GLU A 72 3.68 -3.78 5.45
CA GLU A 72 4.91 -3.62 6.21
C GLU A 72 5.91 -4.70 5.77
N ILE A 73 7.14 -4.31 5.45
CA ILE A 73 8.23 -5.27 5.18
C ILE A 73 8.72 -5.79 6.53
N ILE A 74 8.48 -7.08 6.80
CA ILE A 74 8.91 -7.75 8.04
C ILE A 74 10.34 -8.25 7.91
N LYS A 75 10.71 -8.76 6.73
CA LYS A 75 12.04 -9.30 6.48
C LYS A 75 12.39 -9.28 4.99
N THR A 76 13.57 -8.79 4.66
CA THR A 76 14.18 -9.03 3.36
C THR A 76 14.98 -10.33 3.45
N ILE A 77 14.64 -11.34 2.63
CA ILE A 77 15.38 -12.61 2.59
C ILE A 77 16.58 -12.45 1.65
N ASN A 78 16.31 -11.99 0.43
CA ASN A 78 17.29 -11.66 -0.61
C ASN A 78 16.66 -10.69 -1.62
N ASP A 79 17.34 -10.40 -2.72
CA ASP A 79 16.87 -9.46 -3.75
C ASP A 79 15.60 -9.92 -4.48
N GLU A 80 15.27 -11.21 -4.47
CA GLU A 80 14.10 -11.79 -5.15
C GLU A 80 12.94 -12.13 -4.21
N ALA A 81 13.16 -12.12 -2.89
CA ALA A 81 12.20 -12.60 -1.90
C ALA A 81 12.15 -11.75 -0.63
N ILE A 82 10.95 -11.33 -0.25
CA ILE A 82 10.68 -10.60 0.99
C ILE A 82 9.44 -11.14 1.70
N ILE A 83 9.38 -10.98 3.01
CA ILE A 83 8.20 -11.26 3.83
C ILE A 83 7.56 -9.94 4.21
N THR A 84 6.28 -9.78 3.91
CA THR A 84 5.48 -8.63 4.32
C THR A 84 4.38 -9.05 5.30
N ARG A 85 3.76 -8.08 5.95
CA ARG A 85 2.51 -8.24 6.71
C ARG A 85 1.37 -7.53 6.00
N ASN A 86 0.35 -8.28 5.61
CA ASN A 86 -0.85 -7.71 4.99
C ASN A 86 -1.77 -7.04 6.03
N ALA A 87 -2.82 -6.37 5.57
CA ALA A 87 -3.78 -5.68 6.45
C ALA A 87 -4.57 -6.62 7.39
N TYR A 88 -4.62 -7.92 7.09
CA TYR A 88 -5.23 -8.94 7.94
C TYR A 88 -4.25 -9.50 8.99
N GLY A 89 -3.00 -9.05 8.99
CA GLY A 89 -1.97 -9.49 9.92
C GLY A 89 -1.21 -10.75 9.51
N SER A 90 -1.54 -11.35 8.36
CA SER A 90 -0.85 -12.53 7.83
C SER A 90 0.55 -12.18 7.31
N LEU A 91 1.49 -13.12 7.48
CA LEU A 91 2.78 -13.05 6.80
C LEU A 91 2.65 -13.52 5.35
N VAL A 92 3.15 -12.73 4.42
CA VAL A 92 3.09 -13.02 2.98
C VAL A 92 4.50 -13.11 2.42
N LEU A 93 4.82 -14.26 1.82
CA LEU A 93 6.05 -14.42 1.05
C LEU A 93 5.83 -13.84 -0.34
N ASN A 94 6.50 -12.72 -0.62
CA ASN A 94 6.55 -12.08 -1.92
C ASN A 94 7.83 -12.51 -2.63
N THR A 95 7.72 -13.38 -3.63
CA THR A 95 8.87 -13.87 -4.42
C THR A 95 8.54 -13.98 -5.89
N ALA A 96 9.52 -13.72 -6.76
CA ALA A 96 9.38 -13.91 -8.20
C ALA A 96 9.32 -15.39 -8.61
N ARG A 97 9.92 -16.26 -7.80
CA ARG A 97 10.07 -17.69 -8.08
C ARG A 97 9.80 -18.48 -6.81
N VAL A 98 8.93 -19.48 -6.91
CA VAL A 98 8.60 -20.39 -5.81
C VAL A 98 8.44 -21.79 -6.35
N MET A 99 8.84 -22.78 -5.55
CA MET A 99 8.61 -24.18 -5.79
C MET A 99 7.95 -24.76 -4.55
N PHE A 100 6.82 -25.43 -4.75
CA PHE A 100 6.12 -26.15 -3.70
C PHE A 100 6.45 -27.63 -3.84
N ILE A 101 6.94 -28.24 -2.77
CA ILE A 101 7.26 -29.66 -2.72
C ILE A 101 6.51 -30.22 -1.52
N ASP A 102 5.69 -31.23 -1.78
CA ASP A 102 5.04 -32.02 -0.74
C ASP A 102 5.95 -33.22 -0.43
N ILE A 103 6.30 -33.42 0.83
CA ILE A 103 7.19 -34.49 1.28
C ILE A 103 6.51 -35.28 2.37
N ASP A 104 6.12 -36.52 2.05
CA ASP A 104 5.61 -37.47 3.04
C ASP A 104 6.76 -38.04 3.88
N LEU A 105 6.71 -37.82 5.18
CA LEU A 105 7.62 -38.47 6.12
C LEU A 105 6.95 -39.74 6.66
N LYS A 106 7.71 -40.83 6.71
CA LYS A 106 7.27 -42.07 7.39
C LYS A 106 7.14 -41.78 8.88
N GLU A 107 6.10 -42.29 9.53
CA GLU A 107 5.96 -42.21 10.99
C GLU A 107 7.23 -42.73 11.68
N ALA A 108 7.72 -41.97 12.65
CA ALA A 108 8.83 -42.40 13.49
C ALA A 108 8.39 -43.68 14.22
N LYS A 109 9.09 -44.79 13.99
CA LYS A 109 8.87 -46.01 14.78
C LYS A 109 9.20 -45.69 16.24
N ALA A 110 8.21 -45.92 17.11
CA ALA A 110 8.34 -45.84 18.56
C ALA A 110 9.41 -46.81 19.10
#